data_AF-A0A959Y136-F1
#
_entry.id   AF-A0A959Y136-F1
#
_cell.length_a   1.000
_cell.length_b   1.000
_cell.length_c   1.000
_cell.angle_alpha   90.00
_cell.angle_beta   90.00
_cell.angle_gamma   90.00
#
_symmetry.space_group_name_H-M   'P 1'
#
loop_
_entity.id
_entity.type
_entity.pdbx_description
1 polymer ?
#
loop_
_entity_poly.entity_id
_entity_poly.type
_entity_poly.pdbx_seq_one_letter_code
_entity_poly.pdbx_strand_id
1 'polypeptide(L)' 'MDLSHPIWQEAEGGYRVPYDASVPLKELERTTEPLVIRRIWKELWNELHHQGDVGLASYLALPQLVRIGRAKGLFD' A
#
# COMPACT_ATOMS: atom_id res chain seq x y z
N MET A 1 -4.83 2.17 11.56
CA MET A 1 -5.06 0.73 11.35
C MET A 1 -3.72 0.02 11.36
N ASP A 2 -3.58 -1.05 12.12
CA ASP A 2 -2.37 -1.88 12.10
C ASP A 2 -2.29 -2.67 10.78
N LEU A 3 -1.09 -2.85 10.21
CA LEU A 3 -0.84 -3.69 9.04
C LEU A 3 -1.07 -5.19 9.33
N SER A 4 -1.17 -5.60 10.60
CA SER A 4 -1.52 -6.98 10.98
C SER A 4 -3.03 -7.25 11.05
N HIS A 5 -3.86 -6.21 10.93
CA HIS A 5 -5.31 -6.33 11.11
C HIS A 5 -5.96 -7.21 10.01
N PRO A 6 -6.86 -8.15 10.33
CA PRO A 6 -7.40 -9.10 9.34
C PRO A 6 -8.16 -8.45 8.18
N ILE A 7 -8.68 -7.24 8.36
CA ILE A 7 -9.39 -6.46 7.32
C ILE A 7 -8.62 -6.36 6.00
N TRP A 8 -7.28 -6.39 6.03
CA TRP A 8 -6.48 -6.30 4.81
C TRP A 8 -6.71 -7.48 3.86
N GLN A 9 -7.05 -8.67 4.38
CA GLN A 9 -7.33 -9.86 3.56
C GLN A 9 -8.68 -9.79 2.84
N GLU A 10 -9.58 -8.94 3.33
CA GLU A 10 -10.94 -8.78 2.82
C GLU A 10 -11.10 -7.49 1.99
N ALA A 11 -10.19 -6.53 2.17
CA ALA A 11 -10.26 -5.24 1.50
C ALA A 11 -10.05 -5.37 -0.01
N GLU A 12 -10.90 -4.70 -0.79
CA GLU A 12 -10.80 -4.69 -2.24
C GLU A 12 -9.85 -3.61 -2.74
N GLY A 13 -9.07 -3.93 -3.78
CA GLY A 13 -8.28 -2.99 -4.56
C GLY A 13 -9.09 -2.29 -5.66
N GLY A 14 -8.41 -1.58 -6.56
CA GLY A 14 -9.01 -0.84 -7.67
C GLY A 14 -9.74 -1.73 -8.69
N TYR A 15 -9.46 -3.03 -8.72
CA TYR A 15 -10.14 -3.99 -9.59
C TYR A 15 -11.41 -4.61 -8.98
N ARG A 16 -11.87 -4.14 -7.81
CA ARG A 16 -13.00 -4.74 -7.06
C ARG A 16 -12.81 -6.22 -6.72
N VAL A 17 -11.56 -6.60 -6.50
CA VAL A 17 -11.18 -7.93 -6.02
C VAL A 17 -10.35 -7.75 -4.76
N PRO A 18 -10.35 -8.74 -3.85
CA PRO A 18 -9.53 -8.69 -2.64
C PRO A 18 -8.05 -8.44 -2.98
N TYR A 19 -7.46 -7.47 -2.29
CA TYR A 19 -6.05 -7.13 -2.41
C TYR A 19 -5.47 -6.76 -1.04
N ASP A 20 -4.63 -7.65 -0.50
CA ASP A 20 -3.94 -7.43 0.77
C ASP A 20 -2.72 -6.51 0.57
N ALA A 21 -2.98 -5.20 0.56
CA ALA A 21 -1.94 -4.17 0.49
C ALA A 21 -1.01 -4.16 1.72
N SER A 22 -1.34 -4.86 2.82
CA SER A 22 -0.47 -4.89 4.00
C SER A 22 0.85 -5.57 3.71
N VAL A 23 0.89 -6.53 2.78
CA VAL A 23 2.10 -7.27 2.38
C VAL A 23 3.14 -6.32 1.76
N PRO A 24 2.86 -5.62 0.64
CA PRO A 24 3.80 -4.67 0.06
C PRO A 24 4.09 -3.47 0.98
N LEU A 25 3.13 -3.02 1.80
CA LEU A 25 3.37 -1.93 2.76
C LEU A 25 4.37 -2.33 3.87
N LYS A 26 4.30 -3.57 4.38
CA LYS A 26 5.30 -4.11 5.33
C LYS A 26 6.68 -4.23 4.69
N GLU A 27 6.76 -4.63 3.42
CA GLU A 27 8.03 -4.70 2.68
C GLU A 27 8.60 -3.29 2.47
N LEU A 28 7.76 -2.33 2.08
CA LEU A 28 8.14 -0.94 1.85
C LEU A 28 8.70 -0.31 3.12
N GLU A 29 8.11 -0.59 4.28
CA GLU A 29 8.59 -0.10 5.58
C GLU A 29 10.03 -0.54 5.84
N ARG A 30 10.36 -1.81 5.58
CA ARG A 30 11.64 -2.44 5.93
C ARG A 30 12.76 -2.17 4.93
N THR A 31 12.42 -2.08 3.64
CA THR A 31 13.43 -2.00 2.59
C THR A 31 14.01 -0.59 2.44
N THR A 32 15.29 -0.51 2.12
CA THR A 32 15.98 0.71 1.66
C THR A 32 16.47 0.58 0.22
N GLU A 33 16.26 -0.58 -0.41
CA GLU A 33 16.78 -0.89 -1.74
C GLU A 33 15.96 -0.20 -2.85
N PRO A 34 16.54 0.71 -3.65
CA PRO A 34 15.79 1.52 -4.62
C PRO A 34 15.01 0.70 -5.65
N LEU A 35 15.58 -0.43 -6.11
CA LEU A 35 14.91 -1.31 -7.06
C LEU A 35 13.70 -2.02 -6.46
N VAL A 36 13.79 -2.39 -5.17
CA VAL A 36 12.68 -3.02 -4.43
C VAL A 36 11.58 -2.01 -4.19
N ILE A 37 11.93 -0.79 -3.76
CA ILE A 37 10.98 0.32 -3.58
C ILE A 37 10.22 0.58 -4.89
N ARG A 38 10.92 0.65 -6.03
CA ARG A 38 10.30 0.89 -7.34
C ARG A 38 9.33 -0.23 -7.73
N ARG A 39 9.68 -1.49 -7.44
CA ARG A 39 8.81 -2.65 -7.68
C ARG A 39 7.54 -2.56 -6.84
N ILE A 40 7.66 -2.30 -5.54
CA ILE A 40 6.52 -2.17 -4.62
C ILE A 40 5.62 -1.02 -5.04
N TRP A 41 6.20 0.14 -5.37
CA TRP A 41 5.43 1.28 -5.85
C TRP A 41 4.64 0.97 -7.11
N LYS A 42 5.23 0.23 -8.06
CA LYS A 42 4.53 -0.21 -9.28
C LYS A 42 3.35 -1.12 -8.97
N GLU A 43 3.51 -2.06 -8.04
CA GLU A 43 2.43 -2.94 -7.61
C GLU A 43 1.31 -2.14 -6.94
N LEU A 44 1.61 -1.36 -5.90
CA LEU A 44 0.62 -0.54 -5.20
C LEU A 44 -0.11 0.41 -6.14
N TRP A 45 0.61 1.04 -7.08
CA TRP A 45 0.01 1.89 -8.09
C TRP A 45 -0.97 1.11 -8.98
N ASN A 46 -0.62 -0.10 -9.43
CA ASN A 46 -1.50 -0.87 -10.30
C ASN A 46 -2.72 -1.44 -9.57
N GLU A 47 -2.56 -1.84 -8.30
CA GLU A 47 -3.59 -2.57 -7.56
C GLU A 47 -4.51 -1.66 -6.74
N LEU A 48 -4.05 -0.48 -6.30
CA LEU A 48 -4.86 0.42 -5.48
C LEU A 48 -5.78 1.36 -6.28
N HIS A 49 -5.61 1.45 -7.60
CA HIS A 49 -6.58 2.16 -8.44
C HIS A 49 -6.67 1.50 -9.81
N HIS A 50 -7.85 1.54 -10.41
CA HIS A 50 -8.02 1.10 -11.79
C HIS A 50 -9.17 1.84 -12.47
N GLN A 51 -8.90 2.49 -13.61
CA GLN A 51 -9.92 3.15 -14.46
C GLN A 51 -10.89 4.09 -13.69
N GLY A 52 -10.38 4.81 -12.68
CA GLY A 52 -11.17 5.73 -11.85
C GLY A 52 -11.80 5.10 -10.61
N ASP A 53 -11.62 3.79 -10.42
CA ASP A 53 -12.06 3.08 -9.22
C ASP A 53 -10.96 3.00 -8.16
N VAL A 54 -11.40 3.07 -6.91
CA VAL A 54 -10.58 2.95 -5.70
C VAL A 54 -11.38 2.14 -4.66
N GLY A 55 -10.78 1.07 -4.16
CA GLY A 55 -11.39 0.19 -3.18
C GLY A 55 -11.03 0.53 -1.73
N LEU A 56 -11.55 -0.25 -0.79
CA LEU A 56 -11.22 -0.07 0.63
C LEU A 56 -9.72 -0.18 0.90
N ALA A 57 -9.01 -1.06 0.19
CA ALA A 57 -7.56 -1.22 0.34
C ALA A 57 -6.82 0.09 0.03
N SER A 58 -7.30 0.88 -0.94
CA SER A 58 -6.75 2.19 -1.31
C SER A 58 -6.85 3.20 -0.18
N TYR A 59 -8.02 3.28 0.46
CA TYR A 59 -8.23 4.17 1.60
C TYR A 59 -7.42 3.74 2.83
N LEU A 60 -7.29 2.43 3.07
CA LEU A 60 -6.49 1.91 4.17
C LEU A 60 -4.97 2.11 3.94
N ALA A 61 -4.51 2.00 2.69
CA ALA A 61 -3.10 2.11 2.32
C ALA A 61 -2.58 3.56 2.42
N LEU A 62 -3.41 4.56 2.10
CA LEU A 62 -2.97 5.96 2.02
C LEU A 62 -2.35 6.48 3.34
N PRO A 63 -2.99 6.34 4.53
CA PRO A 63 -2.36 6.74 5.79
C PRO A 63 -1.03 6.02 6.07
N GLN A 64 -0.89 4.78 5.61
CA GLN A 64 0.33 3.99 5.80
C GLN A 64 1.47 4.48 4.91
N LEU A 65 1.17 4.81 3.64
CA LEU A 65 2.13 5.43 2.73
C LEU A 65 2.65 6.75 3.30
N VAL A 66 1.76 7.59 3.85
CA VAL A 66 2.14 8.84 4.52
C VAL A 66 3.04 8.55 5.72
N ARG A 67 2.64 7.61 6.60
CA ARG A 67 3.41 7.22 7.78
C ARG A 67 4.81 6.71 7.42
N ILE A 68 4.92 5.83 6.42
CA ILE A 68 6.19 5.27 5.95
C ILE A 68 7.06 6.36 5.33
N GLY A 69 6.48 7.26 4.52
CA GLY A 69 7.21 8.38 3.92
C GLY A 69 7.83 9.32 4.95
N ARG A 70 7.07 9.69 5.99
CA ARG A 70 7.59 10.47 7.13
C ARG A 70 8.68 9.73 7.88
N ALA A 71 8.48 8.44 8.18
CA ALA A 71 9.48 7.62 8.87
C ALA A 71 10.80 7.47 8.07
N LYS A 72 10.73 7.55 6.73
CA LYS A 72 11.90 7.54 5.84
C LYS A 72 12.44 8.94 5.52
N GLY A 73 11.89 10.01 6.10
CA GLY A 73 12.37 11.38 5.90
C GLY A 73 12.13 11.92 4.49
N LEU A 74 11.08 11.46 3.80
CA LEU A 74 10.74 11.94 2.45
C LEU A 74 10.01 13.29 2.47
N PHE A 75 9.30 13.60 3.56
CA PHE A 75 8.53 14.83 3.77
C PHE A 75 8.12 14.98 5.25
N ASP A 76 7.68 16.19 5.64
CA ASP A 76 7.40 16.60 7.02
C ASP A 76 5.90 16.72 7.35
#